data_AF-A0A1E3NQA1-F1
#
_entry.id   AF-A0A1E3NQA1-F1
#
_cell.length_a   1.000
_cell.length_b   1.000
_cell.length_c   1.000
_cell.angle_alpha   90.00
_cell.angle_beta   90.00
_cell.angle_gamma   90.00
#
_symmetry.space_group_name_H-M   'P 1'
#
loop_
_entity.id
_entity.type
_entity.pdbx_description
1 polymer ?
#
loop_
_entity_poly.entity_id
_entity_poly.type
_entity_poly.pdbx_seq_one_letter_code
_entity_poly.pdbx_strand_id
1 'polypeptide(L)'
;ELPYRGLFDFSEANTFDTYPDPNFKKLFNTLVYKSSLLKNTKNHRNLITTNLQSTPQETPNSKNKLKVIHFDDYEIDTWYKSPYPSQYTSNPIMFICPHCLSYYDSSFTLNRHLLKCSFNFQPAGREIYRDEDEKISVFEIDGRKNVIFCQNLCLLAKLFLNSKTLYYDVEPFMFYVLYDYSNNSSFKFVGYFSKEKLNSTGYNLSCIMTLPIYQRRGFGNFLIDFSYLLSKREFKLGTPEKPLSDLGLLSYRSYWKLSVIREVYKLLFNNEEQLIFKKTDTDIKDPHLKVFSVSIDDLSNLTGMLHDDVIVALEQLNSLITYERNSQNKFALIFSPSLVKTLYTTWKRKSSVKLNGDYLIWKPIILGPSGGINTNSTMVIADHNNASSDTASYEGQLMKNVSVIVNFLKDDLEDDRDIEDQFLEKIIQQNSENNELTSQEKNEFTFSKARITYPGMKF
;
A
#
# COMPACT_ATOMS: atom_id res chain seq x y z
N GLU A 1 8.72 14.35 -62.47
CA GLU A 1 10.08 14.12 -61.93
C GLU A 1 10.22 12.65 -61.59
N LEU A 2 11.38 12.04 -61.87
CA LEU A 2 11.65 10.66 -61.46
C LEU A 2 11.58 10.58 -59.92
N PRO A 3 10.82 9.63 -59.35
CA PRO A 3 10.82 9.42 -57.91
C PRO A 3 12.27 9.18 -57.43
N TYR A 4 12.60 9.73 -56.26
CA TYR A 4 13.93 9.62 -55.64
C TYR A 4 15.11 10.16 -56.47
N ARG A 5 14.88 11.18 -57.30
CA ARG A 5 15.95 11.92 -58.02
C ARG A 5 16.85 11.01 -58.90
N GLY A 6 16.32 9.88 -59.39
CA GLY A 6 17.05 8.99 -60.31
C GLY A 6 18.07 8.06 -59.63
N LEU A 7 17.98 7.85 -58.31
CA LEU A 7 18.84 6.91 -57.60
C LEU A 7 18.48 5.42 -57.86
N PHE A 8 17.25 5.17 -58.28
CA PHE A 8 16.69 3.84 -58.57
C PHE A 8 16.18 3.81 -60.00
N ASP A 9 16.29 2.64 -60.64
CA ASP A 9 15.72 2.42 -61.97
C ASP A 9 14.18 2.48 -61.92
N PHE A 10 13.52 2.81 -63.03
CA PHE A 10 12.06 3.03 -63.06
C PHE A 10 11.25 1.83 -62.56
N SER A 11 11.75 0.62 -62.77
CA SER A 11 11.17 -0.62 -62.25
C SER A 11 11.25 -0.76 -60.74
N GLU A 12 12.33 -0.26 -60.12
CA GLU A 12 12.56 -0.33 -58.67
C GLU A 12 11.93 0.85 -57.92
N ALA A 13 11.81 2.01 -58.57
CA ALA A 13 11.16 3.20 -58.05
C ALA A 13 9.63 3.20 -58.25
N ASN A 14 9.07 2.13 -58.80
CA ASN A 14 7.65 2.01 -59.10
C ASN A 14 6.82 1.77 -57.82
N THR A 15 6.03 2.78 -57.44
CA THR A 15 5.12 2.72 -56.28
C THR A 15 3.65 2.44 -56.68
N PHE A 16 3.34 2.12 -57.94
CA PHE A 16 1.95 1.94 -58.40
C PHE A 16 1.18 0.88 -57.60
N ASP A 17 1.85 -0.19 -57.16
CA ASP A 17 1.22 -1.26 -56.34
C ASP A 17 1.14 -0.92 -54.84
N THR A 18 1.72 0.19 -54.40
CA THR A 18 1.65 0.62 -52.98
C THR A 18 0.45 1.54 -52.70
N TYR A 19 -0.17 2.10 -53.74
CA TYR A 19 -1.37 2.90 -53.61
C TYR A 19 -2.62 2.01 -53.75
N PRO A 20 -3.53 2.02 -52.77
CA PRO A 20 -4.72 1.18 -52.85
C PRO A 20 -5.63 1.62 -54.00
N ASP A 21 -5.80 0.74 -54.99
CA ASP A 21 -6.77 0.87 -56.09
C ASP A 21 -8.19 1.08 -55.53
N PRO A 22 -9.08 1.83 -56.23
CA PRO A 22 -10.50 1.91 -55.93
C PRO A 22 -11.18 0.57 -55.56
N ASN A 23 -10.78 -0.53 -56.22
CA ASN A 23 -11.27 -1.88 -55.93
C ASN A 23 -10.80 -2.39 -54.57
N PHE A 24 -9.54 -2.17 -54.21
CA PHE A 24 -9.01 -2.48 -52.87
C PHE A 24 -9.70 -1.65 -51.79
N LYS A 25 -9.99 -0.38 -52.05
CA LYS A 25 -10.72 0.49 -51.12
C LYS A 25 -12.17 0.01 -50.91
N LYS A 26 -12.83 -0.44 -51.97
CA LYS A 26 -14.18 -1.02 -51.91
C LYS A 26 -14.17 -2.34 -51.13
N LEU A 27 -13.22 -3.22 -51.42
CA LEU A 27 -13.01 -4.48 -50.70
C LEU A 27 -12.75 -4.24 -49.20
N PHE A 28 -11.87 -3.30 -48.87
CA PHE A 28 -11.58 -2.91 -47.50
C PHE A 28 -12.86 -2.44 -46.78
N ASN A 29 -13.63 -1.54 -47.39
CA ASN A 29 -14.89 -1.08 -46.80
C ASN A 29 -15.91 -2.21 -46.60
N THR A 30 -16.02 -3.14 -47.55
CA THR A 30 -16.87 -4.33 -47.42
C THR A 30 -16.41 -5.24 -46.28
N LEU A 31 -15.10 -5.47 -46.15
CA LEU A 31 -14.52 -6.27 -45.07
C LEU A 31 -14.68 -5.59 -43.70
N VAL A 32 -14.50 -4.27 -43.61
CA VAL A 32 -14.75 -3.49 -42.40
C VAL A 32 -16.20 -3.66 -41.96
N TYR A 33 -17.17 -3.47 -42.87
CA TYR A 33 -18.59 -3.67 -42.58
C TYR A 33 -18.92 -5.11 -42.14
N LYS A 34 -18.38 -6.11 -42.84
CA LYS A 34 -18.56 -7.52 -42.45
C LYS A 34 -17.95 -7.82 -41.08
N SER A 35 -16.79 -7.23 -40.77
CA SER A 35 -16.13 -7.38 -39.47
C SER A 35 -16.92 -6.73 -38.33
N SER A 36 -17.53 -5.56 -38.55
CA SER A 36 -18.35 -4.90 -37.52
C SER A 36 -19.60 -5.71 -37.19
N LEU A 37 -20.23 -6.34 -38.19
CA LEU A 37 -21.35 -7.26 -37.96
C LEU A 37 -20.93 -8.52 -37.19
N LEU A 38 -19.75 -9.07 -37.48
CA LEU A 38 -19.22 -10.24 -36.77
C LEU A 38 -18.76 -9.94 -35.34
N LYS A 39 -18.20 -8.75 -35.07
CA LYS A 39 -17.90 -8.26 -33.71
C LYS A 39 -19.18 -8.24 -32.86
N ASN A 40 -20.29 -7.80 -33.44
CA ASN A 40 -21.58 -7.75 -32.74
C ASN A 40 -22.22 -9.13 -32.51
N THR A 41 -21.88 -10.17 -33.28
CA THR A 41 -22.49 -11.51 -33.10
C THR A 41 -21.66 -12.45 -32.23
N LYS A 42 -20.32 -12.31 -32.22
CA LYS A 42 -19.44 -13.13 -31.38
C LYS A 42 -19.32 -12.63 -29.93
N ASN A 43 -19.50 -11.32 -29.69
CA ASN A 43 -19.43 -10.76 -28.34
C ASN A 43 -20.76 -10.84 -27.55
N HIS A 44 -21.84 -11.41 -28.12
CA HIS A 44 -23.20 -11.17 -27.60
C HIS A 44 -24.06 -12.39 -27.26
N ARG A 45 -23.51 -13.61 -27.13
CA ARG A 45 -24.39 -14.77 -26.85
C ARG A 45 -24.61 -15.18 -25.40
N ASN A 46 -23.84 -14.72 -24.40
CA ASN A 46 -23.97 -15.29 -23.05
C ASN A 46 -24.15 -14.32 -21.86
N LEU A 47 -24.22 -12.98 -22.02
CA LEU A 47 -23.92 -12.08 -20.88
C LEU A 47 -24.98 -11.03 -20.50
N ILE A 48 -26.21 -11.10 -21.01
CA ILE A 48 -27.30 -10.21 -20.56
C ILE A 48 -28.58 -11.02 -20.37
N THR A 49 -28.56 -12.03 -19.50
CA THR A 49 -29.79 -12.66 -19.02
C THR A 49 -29.66 -13.08 -17.56
N THR A 50 -29.49 -12.12 -16.64
CA THR A 50 -29.98 -12.26 -15.26
C THR A 50 -30.07 -10.90 -14.57
N ASN A 51 -31.29 -10.35 -14.55
CA ASN A 51 -31.86 -9.43 -13.56
C ASN A 51 -30.99 -8.30 -12.97
N LEU A 52 -30.95 -7.16 -13.67
CA LEU A 52 -30.62 -5.87 -13.07
C LEU A 52 -31.80 -5.37 -12.22
N GLN A 53 -31.64 -5.35 -10.89
CA GLN A 53 -32.36 -4.42 -10.04
C GLN A 53 -31.58 -3.10 -9.98
N SER A 54 -32.30 -2.03 -10.28
CA SER A 54 -31.84 -0.66 -10.41
C SER A 54 -31.36 -0.05 -9.09
N THR A 55 -30.27 0.71 -9.15
CA THR A 55 -30.07 1.89 -8.29
C THR A 55 -29.75 3.11 -9.15
N PRO A 56 -30.16 4.32 -8.72
CA PRO A 56 -30.43 5.43 -9.63
C PRO A 56 -29.34 6.52 -9.61
N GLN A 57 -29.02 7.05 -10.79
CA GLN A 57 -28.92 8.47 -11.16
C GLN A 57 -28.06 8.62 -12.42
N GLU A 58 -28.67 8.47 -13.59
CA GLU A 58 -28.06 8.84 -14.86
C GLU A 58 -28.44 10.28 -15.22
N THR A 59 -27.43 11.14 -15.39
CA THR A 59 -27.55 12.39 -16.14
C THR A 59 -27.35 12.09 -17.64
N PRO A 60 -28.18 12.65 -18.54
CA PRO A 60 -28.28 12.21 -19.92
C PRO A 60 -27.24 12.89 -20.83
N ASN A 61 -25.93 12.73 -20.55
CA ASN A 61 -24.88 13.21 -21.46
C ASN A 61 -23.49 12.54 -21.30
N SER A 62 -23.45 11.25 -20.95
CA SER A 62 -22.18 10.53 -20.79
C SER A 62 -21.83 9.73 -22.06
N LYS A 63 -20.85 10.20 -22.83
CA LYS A 63 -20.20 9.45 -23.93
C LYS A 63 -19.47 8.17 -23.45
N ASN A 64 -19.42 7.93 -22.14
CA ASN A 64 -18.77 6.76 -21.55
C ASN A 64 -19.80 5.63 -21.37
N LYS A 65 -19.66 4.59 -22.19
CA LYS A 65 -20.51 3.38 -22.20
C LYS A 65 -19.84 2.18 -21.52
N LEU A 66 -18.59 2.32 -21.05
CA LEU A 66 -17.86 1.25 -20.39
C LEU A 66 -18.59 0.83 -19.12
N LYS A 67 -18.96 -0.46 -19.04
CA LYS A 67 -19.62 -1.05 -17.88
C LYS A 67 -18.82 -2.22 -17.30
N VAL A 68 -18.13 -2.96 -18.17
CA VAL A 68 -17.45 -4.21 -17.82
C VAL A 68 -16.02 -4.20 -18.37
N ILE A 69 -15.08 -4.71 -17.59
CA ILE A 69 -13.75 -5.08 -18.08
C ILE A 69 -13.62 -6.59 -18.15
N HIS A 70 -12.98 -7.09 -19.20
CA HIS A 70 -12.55 -8.48 -19.32
C HIS A 70 -11.09 -8.56 -18.88
N PHE A 71 -10.84 -9.30 -17.80
CA PHE A 71 -9.54 -9.46 -17.16
C PHE A 71 -9.28 -10.93 -16.88
N ASP A 72 -8.26 -11.50 -17.52
CA ASP A 72 -8.02 -12.96 -17.52
C ASP A 72 -9.28 -13.72 -17.99
N ASP A 73 -9.76 -14.71 -17.23
CA ASP A 73 -11.00 -15.45 -17.51
C ASP A 73 -12.26 -14.81 -16.87
N TYR A 74 -12.14 -13.58 -16.35
CA TYR A 74 -13.18 -12.92 -15.60
C TYR A 74 -13.73 -11.68 -16.31
N GLU A 75 -15.03 -11.47 -16.16
CA GLU A 75 -15.68 -10.21 -16.47
C GLU A 75 -16.01 -9.49 -15.17
N ILE A 76 -15.57 -8.24 -15.05
CA ILE A 76 -15.64 -7.47 -13.82
C ILE A 76 -16.39 -6.17 -14.08
N ASP A 77 -17.46 -5.95 -13.33
CA ASP A 77 -18.22 -4.70 -13.37
C ASP A 77 -17.39 -3.53 -12.82
N THR A 78 -17.40 -2.41 -13.55
CA THR A 78 -16.71 -1.19 -13.12
C THR A 78 -17.58 -0.39 -12.15
N TRP A 79 -17.01 0.11 -11.06
CA TRP A 79 -17.76 0.87 -10.04
C TRP A 79 -17.76 2.37 -10.33
N TYR A 80 -16.65 2.89 -10.86
CA TYR A 80 -16.44 4.30 -11.12
C TYR A 80 -15.92 4.53 -12.54
N LYS A 81 -16.07 5.77 -13.02
CA LYS A 81 -15.51 6.18 -14.31
C LYS A 81 -13.99 6.35 -14.18
N SER A 82 -13.28 5.82 -15.17
CA SER A 82 -11.84 6.00 -15.36
C SER A 82 -11.56 6.70 -16.70
N PRO A 83 -10.58 7.61 -16.78
CA PRO A 83 -10.27 8.42 -17.95
C PRO A 83 -9.45 7.64 -19.00
N TYR A 84 -9.96 6.48 -19.42
CA TYR A 84 -9.41 5.79 -20.59
C TYR A 84 -9.71 6.60 -21.87
N PRO A 85 -8.87 6.48 -22.91
CA PRO A 85 -9.13 7.14 -24.18
C PRO A 85 -10.52 6.81 -24.73
N SER A 86 -11.16 7.80 -25.37
CA SER A 86 -12.57 7.75 -25.83
C SER A 86 -12.91 6.53 -26.70
N GLN A 87 -11.92 6.03 -27.43
CA GLN A 87 -12.01 4.86 -28.31
C GLN A 87 -12.39 3.59 -27.53
N TYR A 88 -11.90 3.46 -26.28
CA TYR A 88 -12.15 2.29 -25.43
C TYR A 88 -13.38 2.48 -24.55
N THR A 89 -13.65 3.71 -24.10
CA THR A 89 -14.84 4.04 -23.29
C THR A 89 -16.13 4.10 -24.09
N SER A 90 -16.05 4.11 -25.42
CA SER A 90 -17.22 4.00 -26.30
C SER A 90 -17.80 2.59 -26.35
N ASN A 91 -16.99 1.56 -26.04
CA ASN A 91 -17.42 0.17 -26.02
C ASN A 91 -17.95 -0.22 -24.64
N PRO A 92 -18.94 -1.12 -24.55
CA PRO A 92 -19.45 -1.59 -23.26
C PRO A 92 -18.45 -2.46 -22.49
N ILE A 93 -17.58 -3.16 -23.24
CA ILE A 93 -16.57 -4.09 -22.72
C ILE A 93 -15.18 -3.62 -23.20
N MET A 94 -14.23 -3.57 -22.27
CA MET A 94 -12.81 -3.33 -22.54
C MET A 94 -11.99 -4.55 -22.12
N PHE A 95 -11.00 -4.93 -22.91
CA PHE A 95 -10.16 -6.10 -22.65
C PHE A 95 -8.81 -5.64 -22.08
N ILE A 96 -8.40 -6.17 -20.93
CA ILE A 96 -7.16 -5.77 -20.26
C ILE A 96 -6.23 -6.97 -20.18
N CYS A 97 -4.95 -6.78 -20.53
CA CYS A 97 -3.93 -7.81 -20.37
C CYS A 97 -3.65 -8.05 -18.88
N PRO A 98 -3.72 -9.30 -18.38
CA PRO A 98 -3.51 -9.60 -16.97
C PRO A 98 -2.06 -9.37 -16.50
N HIS A 99 -1.10 -9.33 -17.43
CA HIS A 99 0.32 -9.20 -17.11
C HIS A 99 0.82 -7.75 -17.18
N CYS A 100 0.61 -7.06 -18.31
CA CYS A 100 1.12 -5.69 -18.53
C CYS A 100 0.09 -4.59 -18.30
N LEU A 101 -1.16 -4.96 -18.01
CA LEU A 101 -2.30 -4.07 -17.78
C LEU A 101 -2.68 -3.17 -18.97
N SER A 102 -2.11 -3.42 -20.15
CA SER A 102 -2.51 -2.71 -21.39
C SER A 102 -3.93 -3.07 -21.78
N TYR A 103 -4.66 -2.10 -22.33
CA TYR A 103 -6.08 -2.19 -22.64
C TYR A 103 -6.36 -2.21 -24.15
N TYR A 104 -7.40 -2.94 -24.54
CA TYR A 104 -7.73 -3.28 -25.92
C TYR A 104 -9.24 -3.20 -26.18
N ASP A 105 -9.60 -2.97 -27.45
CA ASP A 105 -10.98 -2.83 -27.93
C ASP A 105 -11.68 -4.18 -28.18
N SER A 106 -10.92 -5.27 -28.32
CA SER A 106 -11.46 -6.58 -28.68
C SER A 106 -10.60 -7.74 -28.14
N SER A 107 -11.24 -8.89 -27.93
CA SER A 107 -10.55 -10.14 -27.57
C SER A 107 -9.47 -10.52 -28.59
N PHE A 108 -9.70 -10.27 -29.89
CA PHE A 108 -8.73 -10.58 -30.95
C PHE A 108 -7.44 -9.76 -30.84
N THR A 109 -7.55 -8.46 -30.52
CA THR A 109 -6.38 -7.58 -30.34
C THR A 109 -5.62 -7.94 -29.06
N LEU A 110 -6.34 -8.27 -27.98
CA LEU A 110 -5.73 -8.81 -26.75
C LEU A 110 -4.98 -10.12 -27.02
N ASN A 111 -5.59 -11.11 -27.69
CA ASN A 111 -4.96 -12.40 -27.96
C ASN A 111 -3.67 -12.25 -28.77
N ARG A 112 -3.65 -11.35 -29.76
CA ARG A 112 -2.43 -11.03 -30.51
C ARG A 112 -1.35 -10.42 -29.61
N HIS A 113 -1.74 -9.59 -28.66
CA HIS A 113 -0.82 -9.00 -27.70
C HIS A 113 -0.25 -10.06 -26.73
N LEU A 114 -1.08 -10.97 -26.21
CA LEU A 114 -0.63 -12.02 -25.29
C LEU A 114 0.50 -12.88 -25.89
N LEU A 115 0.45 -13.16 -27.19
CA LEU A 115 1.52 -13.86 -27.91
C LEU A 115 2.87 -13.12 -27.93
N LYS A 116 2.89 -11.82 -27.67
CA LYS A 116 4.06 -10.93 -27.77
C LYS A 116 4.35 -10.19 -26.46
N CYS A 117 3.60 -10.44 -25.40
CA CYS A 117 3.67 -9.65 -24.18
C CYS A 117 5.00 -9.89 -23.47
N SER A 118 5.78 -8.84 -23.28
CA SER A 118 7.08 -8.90 -22.58
C SER A 118 6.95 -9.33 -21.11
N PHE A 119 5.77 -9.15 -20.52
CA PHE A 119 5.50 -9.43 -19.10
C PHE A 119 4.90 -10.82 -18.84
N ASN A 120 4.84 -11.68 -19.86
CA ASN A 120 4.23 -13.01 -19.73
C ASN A 120 4.94 -13.90 -18.70
N PHE A 121 6.27 -13.79 -18.60
CA PHE A 121 7.08 -14.60 -17.70
C PHE A 121 7.41 -13.88 -16.39
N GLN A 122 7.62 -12.56 -16.43
CA GLN A 122 8.07 -11.77 -15.30
C GLN A 122 7.27 -10.46 -15.20
N PRO A 123 6.72 -10.13 -14.02
CA PRO A 123 6.14 -8.82 -13.76
C PRO A 123 7.13 -7.67 -13.90
N ALA A 124 6.62 -6.45 -14.03
CA ALA A 124 7.45 -5.25 -13.99
C ALA A 124 8.11 -5.09 -12.61
N GLY A 125 9.29 -4.48 -12.58
CA GLY A 125 9.99 -4.13 -11.34
C GLY A 125 10.82 -5.26 -10.74
N ARG A 126 11.06 -5.18 -9.43
CA ARG A 126 11.91 -6.11 -8.67
C ARG A 126 11.07 -6.90 -7.68
N GLU A 127 11.24 -8.22 -7.66
CA GLU A 127 10.68 -9.07 -6.60
C GLU A 127 11.39 -8.76 -5.27
N ILE A 128 10.64 -8.31 -4.26
CA ILE A 128 11.17 -7.95 -2.94
C ILE A 128 10.64 -8.86 -1.82
N TYR A 129 9.62 -9.66 -2.12
CA TYR A 129 9.01 -10.59 -1.19
C TYR A 129 8.47 -11.80 -1.94
N ARG A 130 8.72 -12.99 -1.41
CA ARG A 130 8.16 -14.23 -1.94
C ARG A 130 7.86 -15.19 -0.81
N ASP A 131 6.61 -15.64 -0.77
CA ASP A 131 6.14 -16.65 0.17
C ASP A 131 5.80 -17.92 -0.61
N GLU A 132 6.52 -19.01 -0.33
CA GLU A 132 6.31 -20.30 -0.99
C GLU A 132 5.12 -21.08 -0.45
N ASP A 133 4.71 -20.83 0.78
CA ASP A 133 3.60 -21.53 1.44
C ASP A 133 2.27 -20.96 0.94
N GLU A 134 2.15 -19.64 0.94
CA GLU A 134 0.96 -18.92 0.47
C GLU A 134 0.94 -18.71 -1.06
N LYS A 135 2.04 -19.03 -1.76
CA LYS A 135 2.23 -18.85 -3.22
C LYS A 135 1.96 -17.41 -3.69
N ILE A 136 2.46 -16.43 -2.94
CA ILE A 136 2.33 -15.00 -3.25
C ILE A 136 3.68 -14.30 -3.35
N SER A 137 3.74 -13.28 -4.19
CA SER A 137 4.96 -12.48 -4.42
C SER A 137 4.62 -11.00 -4.52
N VAL A 138 5.50 -10.14 -4.01
CA VAL A 138 5.37 -8.68 -4.10
C VAL A 138 6.50 -8.08 -4.92
N PHE A 139 6.13 -7.29 -5.91
CA PHE A 139 7.03 -6.57 -6.79
C PHE A 139 7.03 -5.08 -6.47
N GLU A 140 8.22 -4.53 -6.28
CA GLU A 140 8.46 -3.09 -6.20
C GLU A 140 8.69 -2.52 -7.60
N ILE A 141 7.87 -1.54 -7.96
CA ILE A 141 7.86 -0.93 -9.29
C ILE A 141 8.02 0.57 -9.15
N ASP A 142 9.12 1.08 -9.71
CA ASP A 142 9.38 2.51 -9.81
C ASP A 142 8.57 3.11 -10.95
N GLY A 143 7.67 4.05 -10.61
CA GLY A 143 6.84 4.77 -11.59
C GLY A 143 7.63 5.57 -12.62
N ARG A 144 8.87 5.99 -12.29
CA ARG A 144 9.77 6.68 -13.23
C ARG A 144 10.40 5.73 -14.24
N LYS A 145 10.65 4.47 -13.85
CA LYS A 145 11.24 3.46 -14.74
C LYS A 145 10.18 2.76 -15.60
N ASN A 146 8.98 2.55 -15.06
CA ASN A 146 7.90 1.79 -15.70
C ASN A 146 6.64 2.64 -15.90
N VAL A 147 6.78 3.83 -16.48
CA VAL A 147 5.71 4.84 -16.63
C VAL A 147 4.43 4.24 -17.22
N ILE A 148 4.52 3.55 -18.37
CA ILE A 148 3.35 3.00 -19.08
C ILE A 148 2.61 1.97 -18.22
N PHE A 149 3.34 1.06 -17.57
CA PHE A 149 2.74 0.04 -16.70
C PHE A 149 2.02 0.69 -15.52
N CYS A 150 2.65 1.65 -14.86
CA CYS A 150 2.08 2.36 -13.72
C CYS A 150 0.87 3.22 -14.11
N GLN A 151 0.87 3.85 -15.29
CA GLN A 151 -0.29 4.56 -15.82
C GLN A 151 -1.47 3.61 -16.07
N ASN A 152 -1.22 2.47 -16.71
CA ASN A 152 -2.22 1.43 -16.92
C ASN A 152 -2.80 0.92 -15.59
N LEU A 153 -1.94 0.70 -14.59
CA LEU A 153 -2.34 0.31 -13.24
C LEU A 153 -3.22 1.36 -12.58
N CYS A 154 -2.86 2.64 -12.70
CA CYS A 154 -3.65 3.74 -12.15
C CYS A 154 -5.02 3.87 -12.83
N LEU A 155 -5.09 3.70 -14.15
CA LEU A 155 -6.35 3.71 -14.90
C LEU A 155 -7.25 2.53 -14.50
N LEU A 156 -6.67 1.34 -14.29
CA LEU A 156 -7.39 0.17 -13.77
C LEU A 156 -7.90 0.43 -12.35
N ALA A 157 -7.06 0.97 -11.47
CA ALA A 157 -7.43 1.29 -10.09
C ALA A 157 -8.56 2.31 -10.02
N LYS A 158 -8.56 3.32 -10.90
CA LYS A 158 -9.59 4.36 -10.94
C LYS A 158 -11.00 3.80 -11.23
N LEU A 159 -11.11 2.61 -11.85
CA LEU A 159 -12.40 1.93 -12.04
C LEU A 159 -13.02 1.45 -10.71
N PHE A 160 -12.20 1.25 -9.67
CA PHE A 160 -12.60 0.73 -8.37
C PHE A 160 -12.36 1.71 -7.21
N LEU A 161 -11.66 2.81 -7.47
CA LEU A 161 -11.39 3.88 -6.52
C LEU A 161 -12.05 5.19 -6.96
N ASN A 162 -12.94 5.74 -6.13
CA ASN A 162 -13.63 6.99 -6.43
C ASN A 162 -12.68 8.20 -6.36
N SER A 163 -11.92 8.29 -5.25
CA SER A 163 -11.11 9.44 -4.87
C SER A 163 -9.72 9.49 -5.50
N LYS A 164 -9.37 8.57 -6.41
CA LYS A 164 -8.06 8.61 -7.08
C LYS A 164 -8.02 9.75 -8.11
N THR A 165 -7.11 10.70 -7.94
CA THR A 165 -6.97 11.89 -8.79
C THR A 165 -5.76 11.82 -9.72
N LEU A 166 -4.67 11.19 -9.30
CA LEU A 166 -3.43 11.06 -10.08
C LEU A 166 -3.37 9.71 -10.79
N TYR A 167 -3.24 9.75 -12.12
CA TYR A 167 -3.17 8.55 -12.98
C TYR A 167 -2.18 8.65 -14.15
N TYR A 168 -1.73 9.85 -14.54
CA TYR A 168 -0.67 10.02 -15.54
C TYR A 168 0.68 10.37 -14.90
N ASP A 169 0.68 11.19 -13.85
CA ASP A 169 1.87 11.55 -13.08
C ASP A 169 2.19 10.43 -12.09
N VAL A 170 3.00 9.47 -12.51
CA VAL A 170 3.33 8.25 -11.75
C VAL A 170 4.76 8.24 -11.24
N GLU A 171 5.61 9.11 -11.78
CA GLU A 171 7.02 9.24 -11.47
C GLU A 171 7.33 9.51 -9.98
N PRO A 172 6.50 10.28 -9.24
CA PRO A 172 6.72 10.50 -7.81
C PRO A 172 6.43 9.28 -6.93
N PHE A 173 5.86 8.21 -7.48
CA PHE A 173 5.34 7.07 -6.71
C PHE A 173 6.18 5.80 -6.91
N MET A 174 6.29 5.03 -5.82
CA MET A 174 6.59 3.61 -5.86
C MET A 174 5.29 2.82 -5.79
N PHE A 175 5.23 1.72 -6.54
CA PHE A 175 4.09 0.82 -6.57
C PHE A 175 4.53 -0.55 -6.06
N TYR A 176 3.79 -1.09 -5.09
CA TYR A 176 4.02 -2.41 -4.53
C TYR A 176 2.86 -3.30 -4.98
N VAL A 177 3.16 -4.21 -5.89
CA VAL A 177 2.15 -5.02 -6.58
C VAL A 177 2.20 -6.45 -6.09
N LEU A 178 1.06 -6.94 -5.62
CA LEU A 178 0.88 -8.31 -5.15
C LEU A 178 0.42 -9.20 -6.30
N TYR A 179 1.14 -10.31 -6.48
CA TYR A 179 0.84 -11.35 -7.42
C TYR A 179 0.62 -12.69 -6.73
N ASP A 180 -0.35 -13.44 -7.23
CA ASP A 180 -0.58 -14.85 -6.91
C ASP A 180 0.09 -15.70 -8.00
N TYR A 181 0.93 -16.66 -7.61
CA TYR A 181 1.62 -17.57 -8.52
C TYR A 181 1.29 -19.05 -8.26
N SER A 182 0.19 -19.33 -7.55
CA SER A 182 -0.29 -20.68 -7.22
C SER A 182 -0.32 -21.67 -8.39
N ASN A 183 -0.65 -21.20 -9.60
CA ASN A 183 -0.72 -22.05 -10.79
C ASN A 183 0.64 -22.32 -11.46
N ASN A 184 1.77 -21.86 -10.90
CA ASN A 184 3.18 -22.05 -11.33
C ASN A 184 3.53 -21.65 -12.78
N SER A 185 2.54 -21.29 -13.61
CA SER A 185 2.71 -20.98 -15.03
C SER A 185 2.86 -19.48 -15.29
N SER A 186 2.29 -18.64 -14.42
CA SER A 186 2.32 -17.17 -14.57
C SER A 186 1.93 -16.47 -13.26
N PHE A 187 2.38 -15.23 -13.13
CA PHE A 187 1.98 -14.33 -12.05
C PHE A 187 0.63 -13.67 -12.37
N LYS A 188 -0.36 -13.85 -11.49
CA LYS A 188 -1.68 -13.23 -11.59
C LYS A 188 -1.76 -12.00 -10.71
N PHE A 189 -2.08 -10.85 -11.30
CA PHE A 189 -2.23 -9.60 -10.57
C PHE A 189 -3.41 -9.69 -9.60
N VAL A 190 -3.16 -9.43 -8.31
CA VAL A 190 -4.17 -9.48 -7.25
C VAL A 190 -4.61 -8.09 -6.81
N GLY A 191 -3.62 -7.22 -6.59
CA GLY A 191 -3.82 -5.88 -6.07
C GLY A 191 -2.51 -5.14 -5.91
N TYR A 192 -2.58 -3.90 -5.48
CA TYR A 192 -1.40 -3.09 -5.24
C TYR A 192 -1.66 -2.03 -4.16
N PHE A 193 -0.58 -1.45 -3.67
CA PHE A 193 -0.63 -0.10 -3.13
C PHE A 193 0.47 0.78 -3.73
N SER A 194 0.28 2.08 -3.64
CA SER A 194 1.26 3.10 -4.07
C SER A 194 1.72 3.90 -2.86
N LYS A 195 2.97 4.36 -2.89
CA LYS A 195 3.62 5.15 -1.86
C LYS A 195 4.42 6.26 -2.52
N GLU A 196 4.30 7.49 -2.02
CA GLU A 196 5.15 8.60 -2.47
C GLU A 196 6.61 8.36 -2.10
N LYS A 197 7.51 8.67 -3.03
CA LYS A 197 8.96 8.56 -2.84
C LYS A 197 9.49 9.56 -1.81
N LEU A 198 9.04 10.80 -1.92
CA LEU A 198 9.39 11.89 -1.01
C LEU A 198 8.12 12.31 -0.30
N ASN A 199 7.99 11.87 0.94
CA ASN A 199 6.81 12.17 1.73
C ASN A 199 7.18 13.04 2.95
N SER A 200 6.60 14.25 3.02
CA SER A 200 6.72 15.13 4.18
C SER A 200 5.60 14.97 5.21
N THR A 201 4.48 14.33 4.84
CA THR A 201 3.27 14.16 5.68
C THR A 201 3.23 12.83 6.43
N GLY A 202 4.21 11.95 6.22
CA GLY A 202 4.31 10.67 6.94
C GLY A 202 3.32 9.59 6.45
N TYR A 203 2.77 9.73 5.24
CA TYR A 203 1.93 8.69 4.65
C TYR A 203 2.75 7.51 4.12
N ASN A 204 2.49 6.31 4.62
CA ASN A 204 3.13 5.09 4.13
C ASN A 204 2.39 4.46 2.93
N LEU A 205 1.18 4.95 2.65
CA LEU A 205 0.31 4.45 1.60
C LEU A 205 -0.57 5.57 1.04
N SER A 206 -0.54 5.76 -0.28
CA SER A 206 -1.35 6.76 -1.00
C SER A 206 -2.65 6.17 -1.53
N CYS A 207 -2.56 5.11 -2.31
CA CYS A 207 -3.72 4.37 -2.81
C CYS A 207 -3.51 2.88 -2.61
N ILE A 208 -4.56 2.15 -2.21
CA ILE A 208 -4.59 0.69 -2.10
C ILE A 208 -5.81 0.16 -2.85
N MET A 209 -5.62 -0.92 -3.60
CA MET A 209 -6.69 -1.59 -4.33
C MET A 209 -6.43 -3.09 -4.41
N THR A 210 -7.46 -3.87 -4.12
CA THR A 210 -7.50 -5.31 -4.43
C THR A 210 -8.60 -5.53 -5.46
N LEU A 211 -8.30 -6.28 -6.53
CA LEU A 211 -9.29 -6.55 -7.57
C LEU A 211 -10.54 -7.19 -6.95
N PRO A 212 -11.75 -6.84 -7.42
CA PRO A 212 -13.00 -7.39 -6.88
C PRO A 212 -13.03 -8.92 -6.77
N ILE A 213 -12.47 -9.64 -7.76
CA ILE A 213 -12.41 -11.11 -7.78
C ILE A 213 -11.59 -11.72 -6.62
N TYR A 214 -10.68 -10.95 -6.02
CA TYR A 214 -9.80 -11.34 -4.93
C TYR A 214 -10.16 -10.69 -3.58
N GLN A 215 -11.23 -9.90 -3.51
CA GLN A 215 -11.66 -9.29 -2.25
C GLN A 215 -12.13 -10.35 -1.24
N ARG A 216 -12.07 -9.99 0.06
CA ARG A 216 -12.46 -10.84 1.21
C ARG A 216 -11.66 -12.13 1.40
N ARG A 217 -10.53 -12.30 0.70
CA ARG A 217 -9.59 -13.43 0.88
C ARG A 217 -8.38 -13.15 1.79
N GLY A 218 -8.28 -11.92 2.32
CA GLY A 218 -7.17 -11.51 3.19
C GLY A 218 -6.08 -10.68 2.49
N PHE A 219 -6.06 -10.62 1.16
CA PHE A 219 -5.05 -9.85 0.41
C PHE A 219 -5.02 -8.35 0.72
N GLY A 220 -6.18 -7.74 0.98
CA GLY A 220 -6.23 -6.34 1.40
C GLY A 220 -5.54 -6.12 2.76
N ASN A 221 -5.75 -7.04 3.72
CA ASN A 221 -5.08 -6.99 5.01
C ASN A 221 -3.57 -7.24 4.85
N PHE A 222 -3.18 -8.16 3.97
CA PHE A 222 -1.78 -8.41 3.64
C PHE A 222 -1.08 -7.16 3.08
N LEU A 223 -1.71 -6.46 2.11
CA LEU A 223 -1.16 -5.23 1.54
C LEU A 223 -1.03 -4.11 2.59
N ILE A 224 -1.99 -3.99 3.51
CA ILE A 224 -1.89 -3.06 4.65
C ILE A 224 -0.72 -3.46 5.55
N ASP A 225 -0.62 -4.73 5.95
CA ASP A 225 0.48 -5.23 6.81
C ASP A 225 1.85 -4.99 6.15
N PHE A 226 1.93 -5.19 4.83
CA PHE A 226 3.14 -4.96 4.06
C PHE A 226 3.56 -3.49 4.06
N SER A 227 2.61 -2.55 3.95
CA SER A 227 2.91 -1.11 4.01
C SER A 227 3.52 -0.68 5.36
N TYR A 228 3.03 -1.27 6.46
CA TYR A 228 3.60 -1.04 7.79
C TYR A 228 4.95 -1.75 7.97
N LEU A 229 5.13 -2.95 7.41
CA LEU A 229 6.43 -3.63 7.42
C LEU A 229 7.52 -2.76 6.76
N LEU A 230 7.23 -2.14 5.62
CA LEU A 230 8.16 -1.21 4.99
C LEU A 230 8.46 0.01 5.87
N SER A 231 7.44 0.55 6.57
CA SER A 231 7.61 1.70 7.47
C SER A 231 8.53 1.36 8.65
N LYS A 232 8.36 0.16 9.23
CA LYS A 232 9.25 -0.35 10.29
C LYS A 232 10.69 -0.50 9.80
N ARG A 233 10.88 -1.03 8.58
CA ARG A 233 12.21 -1.15 7.94
C ARG A 233 12.84 0.20 7.59
N GLU A 234 12.04 1.26 7.51
CA GLU A 234 12.50 2.64 7.34
C GLU A 234 12.74 3.38 8.66
N PHE A 235 12.52 2.71 9.81
CA PHE A 235 12.54 3.32 11.13
C PHE A 235 11.61 4.54 11.24
N LYS A 236 10.43 4.44 10.61
CA LYS A 236 9.43 5.52 10.56
C LYS A 236 8.05 5.01 10.95
N LEU A 237 7.27 5.91 11.55
CA LEU A 237 5.83 5.73 11.74
C LEU A 237 5.09 6.10 10.46
N GLY A 238 3.99 5.41 10.19
CA GLY A 238 3.18 5.64 9.00
C GLY A 238 1.67 5.61 9.25
N THR A 239 0.93 6.25 8.36
CA THR A 239 -0.54 6.17 8.28
C THR A 239 -0.96 6.23 6.81
N PRO A 240 -2.11 5.68 6.41
CA PRO A 240 -2.61 5.88 5.05
C PRO A 240 -3.03 7.33 4.77
N GLU A 241 -2.92 7.73 3.51
CA GLU A 241 -3.44 8.99 3.00
C GLU A 241 -4.97 9.09 3.18
N LYS A 242 -5.44 10.29 3.50
CA LYS A 242 -6.86 10.58 3.77
C LYS A 242 -7.43 11.43 2.62
N PRO A 243 -8.70 11.22 2.21
CA PRO A 243 -9.71 10.35 2.82
C PRO A 243 -9.64 8.89 2.33
N LEU A 244 -9.86 7.96 3.26
CA LEU A 244 -10.03 6.53 2.97
C LEU A 244 -11.40 6.25 2.31
N SER A 245 -11.47 5.21 1.48
CA SER A 245 -12.76 4.65 1.06
C SER A 245 -13.47 3.95 2.23
N ASP A 246 -14.79 3.78 2.18
CA ASP A 246 -15.55 3.12 3.26
C ASP A 246 -15.01 1.71 3.57
N LEU A 247 -14.71 0.95 2.51
CA LEU A 247 -14.10 -0.38 2.63
C LEU A 247 -12.67 -0.30 3.20
N GLY A 248 -11.90 0.71 2.79
CA GLY A 248 -10.57 0.99 3.30
C GLY A 248 -10.60 1.29 4.80
N LEU A 249 -11.49 2.18 5.24
CA LEU A 249 -11.63 2.57 6.65
C LEU A 249 -12.00 1.37 7.54
N LEU A 250 -12.93 0.52 7.09
CA LEU A 250 -13.28 -0.71 7.81
C LEU A 250 -12.09 -1.67 7.93
N SER A 251 -11.31 -1.80 6.84
CA SER A 251 -10.13 -2.67 6.79
C SER A 251 -9.02 -2.17 7.71
N TYR A 252 -8.69 -0.88 7.66
CA TYR A 252 -7.68 -0.25 8.52
C TYR A 252 -8.05 -0.30 10.00
N ARG A 253 -9.32 0.00 10.34
CA ARG A 253 -9.82 -0.14 11.72
C ARG A 253 -9.65 -1.57 12.25
N SER A 254 -10.02 -2.57 11.45
CA SER A 254 -9.82 -3.96 11.83
C SER A 254 -8.34 -4.31 11.96
N TYR A 255 -7.49 -3.78 11.08
CA TYR A 255 -6.05 -4.01 11.09
C TYR A 255 -5.40 -3.41 12.34
N TRP A 256 -5.59 -2.12 12.60
CA TRP A 256 -5.01 -1.40 13.75
C TRP A 256 -5.32 -2.08 15.09
N LYS A 257 -6.59 -2.47 15.29
CA LYS A 257 -7.01 -3.25 16.45
C LYS A 257 -6.25 -4.56 16.59
N LEU A 258 -6.07 -5.28 15.49
CA LEU A 258 -5.37 -6.56 15.48
C LEU A 258 -3.86 -6.40 15.68
N SER A 259 -3.25 -5.36 15.12
CA SER A 259 -1.82 -5.07 15.28
C SER A 259 -1.46 -4.80 16.74
N VAL A 260 -2.23 -3.96 17.44
CA VAL A 260 -2.04 -3.74 18.88
C VAL A 260 -2.21 -5.04 19.66
N ILE A 261 -3.23 -5.85 19.34
CA ILE A 261 -3.44 -7.15 20.02
C ILE A 261 -2.29 -8.13 19.76
N ARG A 262 -1.70 -8.15 18.57
CA ARG A 262 -0.55 -9.01 18.24
C ARG A 262 0.64 -8.66 19.13
N GLU A 263 0.99 -7.39 19.22
CA GLU A 263 2.14 -6.95 20.01
C GLU A 263 1.91 -7.12 21.51
N VAL A 264 0.73 -6.74 22.01
CA VAL A 264 0.36 -6.97 23.43
C VAL A 264 0.32 -8.47 23.76
N TYR A 265 -0.12 -9.33 22.84
CA TYR A 265 -0.08 -10.77 23.05
C TYR A 265 1.35 -11.29 23.18
N LYS A 266 2.28 -10.87 22.30
CA LYS A 266 3.70 -11.25 22.41
C LYS A 266 4.27 -10.84 23.78
N LEU A 267 4.00 -9.60 24.19
CA LEU A 267 4.46 -9.05 25.46
C LEU A 267 3.92 -9.81 26.69
N LEU A 268 2.66 -10.24 26.64
CA LEU A 268 2.01 -10.94 27.76
C LEU A 268 2.32 -12.45 27.80
N PHE A 269 2.55 -13.10 26.66
CA PHE A 269 2.52 -14.57 26.56
C PHE A 269 3.73 -15.23 25.89
N ASN A 270 4.53 -14.55 25.06
CA ASN A 270 5.62 -15.22 24.33
C ASN A 270 6.94 -15.30 25.13
N ASN A 271 7.07 -14.60 26.25
CA ASN A 271 8.28 -14.64 27.09
C ASN A 271 8.18 -15.77 28.15
N GLU A 272 8.22 -17.03 27.71
CA GLU A 272 8.28 -18.19 28.63
C GLU A 272 9.61 -18.26 29.41
N GLU A 273 10.71 -17.65 28.94
CA GLU A 273 12.02 -17.72 29.61
C GLU A 273 12.37 -16.54 30.53
N GLN A 274 11.61 -15.44 30.54
CA GLN A 274 11.89 -14.28 31.42
C GLN A 274 10.71 -13.83 32.29
N LEU A 275 9.52 -14.40 32.11
CA LEU A 275 8.51 -14.40 33.18
C LEU A 275 8.82 -15.54 34.15
N ILE A 276 9.94 -15.40 34.87
CA ILE A 276 10.09 -16.02 36.18
C ILE A 276 8.96 -15.42 37.02
N PHE A 277 7.82 -16.10 37.02
CA PHE A 277 6.88 -16.12 38.12
C PHE A 277 7.69 -16.53 39.36
N LYS A 278 8.36 -15.59 40.01
CA LYS A 278 8.74 -15.77 41.40
C LYS A 278 7.41 -15.94 42.12
N LYS A 279 7.15 -17.15 42.59
CA LYS A 279 6.01 -17.58 43.40
C LYS A 279 5.91 -16.85 44.76
N THR A 280 6.43 -15.63 44.84
CA THR A 280 6.57 -14.85 46.07
C THR A 280 6.22 -13.40 45.78
N ASP A 281 4.98 -13.16 45.37
CA ASP A 281 4.32 -11.87 45.62
C ASP A 281 2.88 -12.15 46.03
N THR A 282 2.75 -12.60 47.27
CA THR A 282 1.49 -12.85 47.95
C THR A 282 0.76 -11.59 48.40
N ASP A 283 1.17 -10.39 47.98
CA ASP A 283 0.57 -9.12 48.44
C ASP A 283 0.05 -8.20 47.31
N ILE A 284 -0.40 -8.80 46.20
CA ILE A 284 -1.36 -8.17 45.29
C ILE A 284 -2.68 -8.93 45.45
N LYS A 285 -3.69 -8.30 46.09
CA LYS A 285 -5.01 -8.90 46.36
C LYS A 285 -5.84 -9.24 45.11
N ASP A 286 -5.28 -9.04 43.92
CA ASP A 286 -5.83 -9.55 42.67
C ASP A 286 -4.72 -10.26 41.85
N PRO A 287 -4.69 -11.60 41.82
CA PRO A 287 -3.69 -12.39 41.07
C PRO A 287 -3.71 -12.17 39.54
N HIS A 288 -4.68 -11.39 39.05
CA HIS A 288 -4.87 -11.06 37.65
C HIS A 288 -4.26 -9.72 37.23
N LEU A 289 -3.81 -8.90 38.18
CA LEU A 289 -3.29 -7.55 37.90
C LEU A 289 -1.76 -7.54 37.87
N LYS A 290 -1.18 -8.12 36.81
CA LYS A 290 0.25 -7.93 36.51
C LYS A 290 0.44 -6.53 35.94
N VAL A 291 1.23 -5.70 36.60
CA VAL A 291 1.57 -4.36 36.10
C VAL A 291 2.60 -4.55 34.99
N PHE A 292 2.11 -4.57 33.75
CA PHE A 292 2.96 -4.47 32.58
C PHE A 292 2.89 -3.02 32.09
N SER A 293 4.02 -2.31 32.14
CA SER A 293 4.12 -0.93 31.69
C SER A 293 4.46 -0.89 30.21
N VAL A 294 3.55 -0.30 29.43
CA VAL A 294 3.73 0.03 28.01
C VAL A 294 3.09 1.38 27.75
N SER A 295 3.80 2.22 27.02
CA SER A 295 3.31 3.52 26.59
C SER A 295 2.68 3.46 25.19
N ILE A 296 1.97 4.53 24.82
CA ILE A 296 1.46 4.69 23.45
C ILE A 296 2.62 4.81 22.46
N ASP A 297 3.74 5.40 22.89
CA ASP A 297 4.95 5.52 22.07
C ASP A 297 5.56 4.15 21.78
N ASP A 298 5.65 3.29 22.79
CA ASP A 298 6.13 1.91 22.64
C ASP A 298 5.26 1.12 21.65
N LEU A 299 3.93 1.23 21.77
CA LEU A 299 3.01 0.58 20.82
C LEU A 299 3.15 1.14 19.41
N SER A 300 3.40 2.43 19.26
CA SER A 300 3.60 3.07 17.96
C SER A 300 4.88 2.56 17.30
N ASN A 301 5.99 2.49 18.05
CA ASN A 301 7.26 1.97 17.58
C ASN A 301 7.21 0.47 17.25
N LEU A 302 6.55 -0.34 18.08
CA LEU A 302 6.36 -1.78 17.84
C LEU A 302 5.49 -2.06 16.60
N THR A 303 4.49 -1.22 16.33
CA THR A 303 3.55 -1.47 15.21
C THR A 303 3.93 -0.72 13.93
N GLY A 304 4.79 0.30 14.01
CA GLY A 304 5.03 1.26 12.93
C GLY A 304 3.84 2.18 12.64
N MET A 305 2.84 2.21 13.52
CA MET A 305 1.64 3.05 13.39
C MET A 305 1.88 4.43 14.01
N LEU A 306 1.25 5.45 13.44
CA LEU A 306 1.15 6.77 14.09
C LEU A 306 0.36 6.67 15.40
N HIS A 307 0.72 7.51 16.39
CA HIS A 307 0.09 7.52 17.71
C HIS A 307 -1.43 7.67 17.64
N ASP A 308 -1.94 8.49 16.72
CA ASP A 308 -3.38 8.66 16.49
C ASP A 308 -4.08 7.35 16.11
N ASP A 309 -3.47 6.54 15.24
CA ASP A 309 -4.04 5.27 14.80
C ASP A 309 -3.99 4.21 15.92
N VAL A 310 -2.95 4.25 16.76
CA VAL A 310 -2.85 3.42 17.97
C VAL A 310 -3.96 3.80 18.96
N ILE A 311 -4.22 5.09 19.16
CA ILE A 311 -5.32 5.56 20.02
C ILE A 311 -6.66 5.01 19.52
N VAL A 312 -6.93 5.11 18.22
CA VAL A 312 -8.16 4.54 17.62
C VAL A 312 -8.26 3.03 17.86
N ALA A 313 -7.16 2.28 17.78
CA ALA A 313 -7.14 0.85 18.08
C ALA A 313 -7.46 0.56 19.55
N LEU A 314 -6.87 1.32 20.47
CA LEU A 314 -7.08 1.16 21.92
C LEU A 314 -8.52 1.46 22.33
N GLU A 315 -9.16 2.43 21.70
CA GLU A 315 -10.56 2.75 21.92
C GLU A 315 -11.49 1.64 21.43
N GLN A 316 -11.18 1.03 20.28
CA GLN A 316 -11.92 -0.15 19.79
C GLN A 316 -11.74 -1.41 20.65
N LEU A 317 -10.74 -1.39 21.53
CA LEU A 317 -10.49 -2.41 22.54
C LEU A 317 -11.08 -2.05 23.90
N ASN A 318 -11.60 -0.83 24.07
CA ASN A 318 -11.94 -0.24 25.37
C ASN A 318 -10.78 -0.34 26.38
N SER A 319 -9.54 -0.21 25.88
CA SER A 319 -8.31 -0.36 26.66
C SER A 319 -7.70 0.97 27.12
N LEU A 320 -8.22 2.09 26.63
CA LEU A 320 -7.82 3.43 27.07
C LEU A 320 -8.75 3.91 28.18
N ILE A 321 -8.16 4.27 29.32
CA ILE A 321 -8.89 4.84 30.46
C ILE A 321 -8.34 6.20 30.84
N THR A 322 -9.22 7.06 31.33
CA THR A 322 -8.86 8.29 32.03
C THR A 322 -9.10 8.14 33.52
N TYR A 323 -8.18 8.66 34.31
CA TYR A 323 -8.31 8.79 35.76
C TYR A 323 -7.87 10.20 36.18
N GLU A 324 -8.49 10.71 37.23
CA GLU A 324 -8.15 12.01 37.79
C GLU A 324 -7.12 11.84 38.90
N ARG A 325 -5.96 12.50 38.75
CA ARG A 325 -4.92 12.57 39.79
C ARG A 325 -4.46 14.00 39.91
N ASN A 326 -4.51 14.56 41.12
CA ASN A 326 -4.12 15.94 41.41
C ASN A 326 -4.83 16.98 40.53
N SER A 327 -6.15 16.81 40.32
CA SER A 327 -6.98 17.70 39.48
C SER A 327 -6.56 17.77 38.00
N GLN A 328 -5.78 16.79 37.52
CA GLN A 328 -5.45 16.61 36.11
C GLN A 328 -5.96 15.25 35.62
N ASN A 329 -6.52 15.24 34.41
CA ASN A 329 -6.89 14.02 33.72
C ASN A 329 -5.63 13.35 33.19
N LYS A 330 -5.36 12.14 33.66
CA LYS A 330 -4.27 11.29 33.17
C LYS A 330 -4.85 10.08 32.44
N PHE A 331 -4.08 9.56 31.49
CA PHE A 331 -4.43 8.36 30.75
C PHE A 331 -3.68 7.15 31.28
N ALA A 332 -4.31 5.99 31.20
CA ALA A 332 -3.68 4.70 31.45
C ALA A 332 -4.21 3.65 30.47
N LEU A 333 -3.41 2.62 30.24
CA LEU A 333 -3.76 1.49 29.39
C LEU A 333 -4.12 0.29 30.25
N ILE A 334 -5.25 -0.36 29.94
CA ILE A 334 -5.68 -1.60 30.58
C ILE A 334 -5.99 -2.63 29.51
N PHE A 335 -5.34 -3.78 29.61
CA PHE A 335 -5.61 -4.93 28.76
C PHE A 335 -6.14 -6.08 29.61
N SER A 336 -7.28 -6.65 29.23
CA SER A 336 -7.75 -7.90 29.82
C SER A 336 -7.01 -9.07 29.16
N PRO A 337 -6.20 -9.86 29.88
CA PRO A 337 -5.43 -10.96 29.28
C PRO A 337 -6.31 -12.00 28.58
N SER A 338 -7.51 -12.26 29.12
CA SER A 338 -8.50 -13.17 28.54
C SER A 338 -9.00 -12.67 27.18
N LEU A 339 -9.29 -11.36 27.08
CA LEU A 339 -9.74 -10.74 25.83
C LEU A 339 -8.64 -10.78 24.78
N VAL A 340 -7.41 -10.40 25.14
CA VAL A 340 -6.24 -10.43 24.24
C VAL A 340 -6.01 -11.83 23.69
N LYS A 341 -6.01 -12.85 24.56
CA LYS A 341 -5.85 -14.25 24.15
C LYS A 341 -6.98 -14.71 23.21
N THR A 342 -8.22 -14.33 23.49
CA THR A 342 -9.38 -14.71 22.65
C THR A 342 -9.31 -14.08 21.27
N LEU A 343 -8.98 -12.78 21.20
CA LEU A 343 -8.86 -12.06 19.94
C LEU A 343 -7.68 -12.58 19.10
N TYR A 344 -6.52 -12.79 19.72
CA TYR A 344 -5.34 -13.32 19.05
C TYR A 344 -5.56 -14.73 18.49
N THR A 345 -6.13 -15.65 19.29
CA THR A 345 -6.43 -17.02 18.84
C THR A 345 -7.47 -17.06 17.73
N THR A 346 -8.50 -16.20 17.81
CA THR A 346 -9.51 -16.05 16.75
C THR A 346 -8.89 -15.58 15.45
N TRP A 347 -7.98 -14.60 15.50
CA TRP A 347 -7.23 -14.15 14.33
C TRP A 347 -6.31 -15.25 13.80
N LYS A 348 -5.54 -15.92 14.67
CA LYS A 348 -4.60 -16.99 14.28
C LYS A 348 -5.30 -18.14 13.56
N ARG A 349 -6.53 -18.47 13.94
CA ARG A 349 -7.35 -19.53 13.30
C ARG A 349 -7.91 -19.15 11.93
N LYS A 350 -7.97 -17.86 11.56
CA LYS A 350 -8.43 -17.47 10.22
C LYS A 350 -7.42 -17.95 9.17
N SER A 351 -7.92 -18.59 8.12
CA SER A 351 -7.17 -19.04 6.94
C SER A 351 -6.88 -17.89 5.96
N SER A 352 -6.70 -16.67 6.47
CA SER A 352 -6.30 -15.53 5.65
C SER A 352 -4.79 -15.55 5.46
N VAL A 353 -4.34 -15.11 4.28
CA VAL A 353 -2.92 -14.87 4.00
C VAL A 353 -2.31 -13.99 5.09
N LYS A 354 -1.18 -14.43 5.65
CA LYS A 354 -0.44 -13.72 6.70
C LYS A 354 0.93 -13.31 6.15
N LEU A 355 1.40 -12.16 6.59
CA LEU A 355 2.73 -11.65 6.23
C LEU A 355 3.78 -12.25 7.16
N ASN A 356 4.85 -12.81 6.58
CA ASN A 356 6.07 -13.14 7.31
C ASN A 356 7.16 -12.10 7.02
N GLY A 357 7.61 -11.35 8.03
CA GLY A 357 8.63 -10.30 7.85
C GLY A 357 9.95 -10.83 7.30
N ASP A 358 10.31 -12.08 7.60
CA ASP A 358 11.61 -12.68 7.28
C ASP A 358 11.83 -12.86 5.77
N TYR A 359 10.75 -12.97 4.99
CA TYR A 359 10.81 -13.14 3.54
C TYR A 359 10.99 -11.82 2.78
N LEU A 360 10.99 -10.68 3.48
CA LEU A 360 11.21 -9.37 2.87
C LEU A 360 12.71 -9.14 2.62
N ILE A 361 13.09 -9.12 1.34
CA ILE A 361 14.44 -8.76 0.89
C ILE A 361 14.38 -7.35 0.32
N TRP A 362 14.43 -6.36 1.20
CA TRP A 362 14.26 -4.95 0.84
C TRP A 362 15.12 -4.03 1.70
N LYS A 363 15.55 -2.92 1.11
CA LYS A 363 16.24 -1.83 1.81
C LYS A 363 15.65 -0.48 1.39
N PRO A 364 15.57 0.49 2.30
CA PRO A 364 15.05 1.81 1.99
C PRO A 364 15.86 2.49 0.90
N ILE A 365 15.13 3.16 0.00
CA ILE A 365 15.74 3.82 -1.14
C ILE A 365 16.26 5.18 -0.69
N ILE A 366 17.57 5.34 -0.76
CA ILE A 366 18.22 6.63 -0.50
C ILE A 366 18.09 7.46 -1.76
N LEU A 367 17.19 8.45 -1.72
CA LEU A 367 17.04 9.42 -2.80
C LEU A 367 17.96 10.61 -2.52
N GLY A 368 18.69 11.06 -3.55
CA GLY A 368 19.45 12.30 -3.46
C GLY A 368 18.55 13.53 -3.26
N PRO A 369 19.11 14.73 -3.06
CA PRO A 369 18.35 15.96 -2.75
C PRO A 369 17.24 16.29 -3.76
N SER A 370 17.36 15.80 -4.99
CA SER A 370 16.40 15.99 -6.06
C SER A 370 15.32 14.88 -6.14
N GLY A 371 15.30 13.92 -5.23
CA GLY A 371 14.33 12.83 -5.23
C GLY A 371 14.46 11.85 -6.39
N GLY A 372 15.58 11.89 -7.13
CA GLY A 372 15.72 11.20 -8.42
C GLY A 372 14.92 11.85 -9.56
N ILE A 373 14.38 13.06 -9.33
CA ILE A 373 13.83 13.95 -10.34
C ILE A 373 14.99 14.83 -10.79
N ASN A 374 15.27 14.91 -12.09
CA ASN A 374 16.23 15.88 -12.61
C ASN A 374 15.56 17.26 -12.57
N THR A 375 15.40 17.85 -11.39
CA THR A 375 15.20 19.29 -11.31
C THR A 375 16.55 19.90 -11.64
N ASN A 376 16.62 20.70 -12.71
CA ASN A 376 17.78 21.54 -13.03
C ASN A 376 17.94 22.70 -12.02
N SER A 377 17.63 22.44 -10.75
CA SER A 377 17.78 23.39 -9.67
C SER A 377 18.88 22.85 -8.79
N THR A 378 20.11 23.22 -9.15
CA THR A 378 21.19 23.33 -8.19
C THR A 378 20.64 24.09 -6.99
N MET A 379 20.32 23.41 -5.88
CA MET A 379 20.13 24.11 -4.60
C MET A 379 21.50 24.56 -4.12
N VAL A 380 22.00 25.62 -4.75
CA VAL A 380 22.83 26.59 -4.05
C VAL A 380 21.81 27.52 -3.40
N ILE A 381 21.55 27.32 -2.11
CA ILE A 381 20.99 28.40 -1.30
C ILE A 381 22.14 29.41 -1.17
N ALA A 382 22.29 30.25 -2.18
CA ALA A 382 23.07 31.47 -2.07
C ALA A 382 22.15 32.48 -1.39
N ASP A 383 22.21 32.53 -0.06
CA ASP A 383 21.75 33.70 0.67
C ASP A 383 22.65 34.88 0.28
N HIS A 384 22.28 35.55 -0.81
CA HIS A 384 22.67 36.93 -1.02
C HIS A 384 21.84 37.77 -0.05
N ASN A 385 22.43 38.09 1.11
CA ASN A 385 22.41 39.43 1.72
C ASN A 385 23.10 39.42 3.10
N ASN A 386 24.41 39.65 3.11
CA ASN A 386 25.07 40.79 3.77
C ASN A 386 26.54 40.47 4.01
N ALA A 387 27.39 41.31 3.44
CA ALA A 387 28.79 41.38 3.80
C ALA A 387 28.92 41.93 5.22
N SER A 388 29.08 41.04 6.19
CA SER A 388 29.82 41.33 7.41
C SER A 388 30.41 40.03 7.94
N SER A 389 31.73 40.05 8.08
CA SER A 389 32.60 39.03 8.66
C SER A 389 31.98 38.25 9.81
N ASP A 390 31.76 36.95 9.63
CA ASP A 390 31.72 35.98 10.72
C ASP A 390 32.05 34.58 10.19
N THR A 391 33.34 34.25 10.19
CA THR A 391 33.87 32.91 9.86
C THR A 391 33.36 31.81 10.78
N ALA A 392 32.80 32.15 11.95
CA ALA A 392 32.23 31.20 12.91
C ALA A 392 30.85 30.63 12.49
N SER A 393 30.09 31.35 11.66
CA SER A 393 28.75 30.90 11.21
C SER A 393 28.82 29.76 10.19
N TYR A 394 29.83 29.79 9.31
CA TYR A 394 30.01 28.80 8.25
C TYR A 394 30.50 27.46 8.80
N GLU A 395 31.42 27.49 9.78
CA GLU A 395 31.88 26.30 10.50
C GLU A 395 30.76 25.63 11.30
N GLY A 396 29.87 26.42 11.94
CA GLY A 396 28.72 25.90 12.67
C GLY A 396 27.67 25.22 11.77
N GLN A 397 27.46 25.73 10.55
CA GLN A 397 26.58 25.12 9.56
C GLN A 397 27.20 23.86 8.95
N LEU A 398 28.51 23.88 8.66
CA LEU A 398 29.24 22.71 8.17
C LEU A 398 29.27 21.61 9.23
N MET A 399 29.55 21.94 10.50
CA MET A 399 29.52 21.01 11.63
C MET A 399 28.13 20.45 11.89
N LYS A 400 27.05 21.23 11.71
CA LYS A 400 25.68 20.71 11.75
C LYS A 400 25.43 19.71 10.63
N ASN A 401 25.84 20.03 9.40
CA ASN A 401 25.69 19.11 8.27
C ASN A 401 26.54 17.85 8.44
N VAL A 402 27.76 17.98 8.96
CA VAL A 402 28.64 16.84 9.29
C VAL A 402 28.07 16.04 10.46
N SER A 403 27.48 16.66 11.48
CA SER A 403 26.81 15.94 12.58
C SER A 403 25.55 15.21 12.12
N VAL A 404 24.80 15.77 11.17
CA VAL A 404 23.65 15.11 10.55
C VAL A 404 24.13 13.92 9.72
N ILE A 405 25.22 14.06 8.98
CA ILE A 405 25.84 12.96 8.21
C ILE A 405 26.46 11.90 9.14
N VAL A 406 27.11 12.29 10.24
CA VAL A 406 27.72 11.38 11.21
C VAL A 406 26.65 10.65 12.02
N ASN A 407 25.56 11.31 12.41
CA ASN A 407 24.43 10.64 13.05
C ASN A 407 23.72 9.70 12.05
N PHE A 408 23.58 10.12 10.79
CA PHE A 408 23.06 9.26 9.72
C PHE A 408 23.96 8.04 9.43
N LEU A 409 25.29 8.19 9.55
CA LEU A 409 26.25 7.09 9.39
C LEU A 409 26.40 6.21 10.65
N LYS A 410 25.97 6.70 11.83
CA LYS A 410 26.00 5.95 13.09
C LYS A 410 24.76 5.09 13.31
N ASP A 411 23.59 5.54 12.84
CA ASP A 411 22.32 4.79 12.98
C ASP A 411 22.36 3.40 12.32
N ASP A 412 23.15 3.24 11.24
CA ASP A 412 23.23 1.98 10.48
C ASP A 412 24.29 0.97 11.01
N LEU A 413 25.04 1.29 12.08
CA LEU A 413 26.23 0.50 12.47
C LEU A 413 26.25 -0.04 13.91
N GLU A 414 25.39 0.41 14.82
CA GLU A 414 25.47 -0.02 16.23
C GLU A 414 24.59 -1.26 16.56
N ASP A 415 23.48 -1.48 15.86
CA ASP A 415 22.59 -2.64 16.06
C ASP A 415 21.91 -3.08 14.76
N ASP A 416 22.24 -4.29 14.28
CA ASP A 416 21.70 -4.88 13.04
C ASP A 416 20.26 -5.42 13.20
N ARG A 417 19.68 -5.38 14.41
CA ARG A 417 18.37 -5.96 14.72
C ARG A 417 17.22 -5.05 14.28
N ASP A 418 16.06 -5.65 14.02
CA ASP A 418 14.85 -4.93 13.65
C ASP A 418 14.39 -3.97 14.77
N ILE A 419 13.79 -2.84 14.40
CA ILE A 419 13.30 -1.84 15.36
C ILE A 419 12.36 -2.46 16.41
N GLU A 420 11.54 -3.43 16.00
CA GLU A 420 10.62 -4.13 16.90
C GLU A 420 11.36 -4.86 18.01
N ASP A 421 12.47 -5.53 17.68
CA ASP A 421 13.26 -6.31 18.65
C ASP A 421 13.99 -5.38 19.62
N GLN A 422 14.55 -4.27 19.11
CA GLN A 422 15.22 -3.26 19.93
C GLN A 422 14.25 -2.64 20.97
N PHE A 423 13.05 -2.24 20.52
CA PHE A 423 12.05 -1.67 21.43
C PHE A 423 11.41 -2.73 22.34
N LEU A 424 11.23 -3.95 21.86
CA LEU A 424 10.74 -5.06 22.68
C LEU A 424 11.69 -5.32 23.85
N GLU A 425 13.01 -5.37 23.60
CA GLU A 425 14.03 -5.53 24.64
C GLU A 425 14.03 -4.35 25.62
N LYS A 426 13.95 -3.12 25.12
CA LYS A 426 13.85 -1.91 25.95
C LYS A 426 12.64 -1.96 26.89
N ILE A 427 11.48 -2.38 26.38
CA ILE A 427 10.25 -2.52 27.19
C ILE A 427 10.43 -3.60 28.24
N ILE A 428 11.07 -4.72 27.90
CA ILE A 428 11.36 -5.81 28.85
C ILE A 428 12.28 -5.31 29.96
N GLN A 429 13.36 -4.60 29.60
CA GLN A 429 14.32 -4.04 30.55
C GLN A 429 13.65 -3.03 31.49
N GLN A 430 12.88 -2.08 30.97
CA GLN A 430 12.12 -1.12 31.77
C GLN A 430 11.15 -1.81 32.74
N ASN A 431 10.48 -2.87 32.29
CA ASN A 431 9.57 -3.64 33.16
C ASN A 431 10.33 -4.45 34.22
N SER A 432 11.54 -4.93 33.93
CA SER A 432 12.39 -5.58 34.95
C SER A 432 12.83 -4.58 36.03
N GLU A 433 13.25 -3.38 35.65
CA GLU A 433 13.66 -2.30 36.56
C GLU A 433 12.48 -1.78 37.40
N ASN A 434 11.30 -1.60 36.77
CA ASN A 434 10.08 -1.14 37.46
C ASN A 434 9.54 -2.17 38.48
N ASN A 435 9.76 -3.47 38.24
CA ASN A 435 9.44 -4.52 39.22
C ASN A 435 10.38 -4.51 40.43
N GLU A 436 11.59 -3.97 40.31
CA GLU A 436 12.50 -3.80 41.46
C GLU A 436 12.18 -2.54 42.29
N LEU A 437 11.65 -1.49 41.66
CA LEU A 437 11.28 -0.21 42.32
C LEU A 437 9.90 -0.20 42.99
N THR A 438 9.02 -1.16 42.67
CA THR A 438 7.62 -1.18 43.17
C THR A 438 7.47 -1.57 44.65
N SER A 439 8.57 -1.74 45.39
CA SER A 439 8.53 -1.96 46.85
C SER A 439 8.37 -0.69 47.69
N GLN A 440 8.47 0.52 47.12
CA GLN A 440 8.51 1.77 47.90
C GLN A 440 7.39 2.80 47.65
N GLU A 441 6.59 2.71 46.58
CA GLU A 441 5.48 3.64 46.33
C GLU A 441 4.15 2.92 46.07
N LYS A 442 3.63 2.21 47.08
CA LYS A 442 2.23 1.78 47.09
C LYS A 442 1.33 2.94 47.49
N ASN A 443 0.94 3.81 46.55
CA ASN A 443 -0.14 4.77 46.79
C ASN A 443 -1.03 5.05 45.56
N GLU A 444 -2.34 4.86 45.77
CA GLU A 444 -3.48 5.48 45.09
C GLU A 444 -3.70 5.26 43.58
N PHE A 445 -3.90 4.01 43.14
CA PHE A 445 -4.69 3.77 41.93
C PHE A 445 -6.02 3.10 42.28
N THR A 446 -7.10 3.90 42.39
CA THR A 446 -8.45 3.38 42.64
C THR A 446 -9.20 3.22 41.32
N PHE A 447 -9.27 1.99 40.80
CA PHE A 447 -9.97 1.67 39.53
C PHE A 447 -11.43 2.12 39.49
N SER A 448 -12.09 2.27 40.65
CA SER A 448 -13.49 2.73 40.74
C SER A 448 -13.71 4.17 40.24
N LYS A 449 -12.65 4.98 40.11
CA LYS A 449 -12.71 6.35 39.55
C LYS A 449 -12.33 6.43 38.07
N ALA A 450 -11.84 5.35 37.47
CA ALA A 450 -11.44 5.34 36.07
C ALA A 450 -12.67 5.26 35.15
N ARG A 451 -12.65 6.01 34.05
CA ARG A 451 -13.69 5.98 33.02
C ARG A 451 -13.08 5.57 31.68
N ILE A 452 -13.79 4.71 30.94
CA ILE A 452 -13.43 4.36 29.56
C ILE A 452 -13.61 5.61 28.70
N THR A 453 -12.59 5.95 27.94
CA THR A 453 -12.63 7.06 27.00
C THR A 453 -13.16 6.62 25.64
N TYR A 454 -14.03 7.44 25.05
CA TYR A 454 -14.35 7.42 23.62
C TYR A 454 -13.91 8.77 23.04
N PRO A 455 -13.25 8.83 21.87
CA PRO A 455 -12.86 10.10 21.30
C PRO A 455 -14.12 10.75 20.71
N GLY A 456 -14.26 12.04 21.00
CA GLY A 456 -15.42 12.84 20.64
C GLY A 456 -15.68 13.95 21.66
N MET A 457 -15.15 13.80 22.88
CA MET A 457 -15.01 14.93 23.80
C MET A 457 -13.67 15.61 23.53
N LYS A 458 -13.77 16.86 23.06
CA LYS A 458 -12.64 17.79 22.92
C LYS A 458 -11.84 17.85 24.23
N PHE A 459 -10.52 17.85 24.11
CA PHE A 459 -9.63 18.41 25.13
C PHE A 459 -9.56 19.91 24.96
#